data_AF-A0A7J8UA47-F1
#
_entry.id   AF-A0A7J8UA47-F1
#
_cell.length_a   1.000
_cell.length_b   1.000
_cell.length_c   1.000
_cell.angle_alpha   90.00
_cell.angle_beta   90.00
_cell.angle_gamma   90.00
#
_symmetry.space_group_name_H-M   'P 1'
#
loop_
_entity.id
_entity.type
_entity.pdbx_description
1 polymer ?
#
loop_
_entity_poly.entity_id
_entity_poly.type
_entity_poly.pdbx_seq_one_letter_code
_entity_poly.pdbx_strand_id
1 'polypeptide(L)'
;MAMDSSEANSTQQVPILGGKEHENPTVIDPTLNHEATNKPKKKVHQFYFVKFWPYKDLDEESKISKSQQVVEEVDQKLNRMDQDYKLLKIVKKISLELRIEQHEVKSTIEGLEKELIPMKEEVFVYYDQRREMLKQKEAAQYCISKLRQTFVEMNGMYDEYVSLLSNAKELARNKDVAALWKLSHQQVEEFMSKWNHPYVKTFRTNYEFSILPSLSDRWLSNEGRIVFGDDDRETLRYIEDICSIN
;
A
#
# COMPACT_ATOMS: atom_id res chain seq x y z
N MET A 1 31.33 -3.40 12.32
CA MET A 1 31.69 -2.07 12.87
C MET A 1 30.61 -1.75 13.89
N ALA A 2 30.77 -2.15 15.15
CA ALA A 2 31.60 -1.53 16.20
C ALA A 2 30.94 -0.26 16.78
N MET A 3 30.38 -0.43 18.01
CA MET A 3 30.34 0.51 19.15
C MET A 3 29.57 1.84 18.96
N ASP A 4 28.92 2.49 19.92
CA ASP A 4 28.82 2.47 21.38
C ASP A 4 27.47 3.16 21.75
N SER A 5 26.70 2.73 22.75
CA SER A 5 26.80 3.09 24.18
C SER A 5 26.75 4.59 24.47
N SER A 6 25.64 5.08 25.05
CA SER A 6 25.68 6.20 26.01
C SER A 6 24.40 6.24 26.87
N GLU A 7 24.54 5.71 28.08
CA GLU A 7 23.71 6.01 29.25
C GLU A 7 24.00 7.44 29.74
N ALA A 8 22.96 8.18 30.17
CA ALA A 8 23.12 9.29 31.11
C ALA A 8 21.77 9.58 31.82
N ASN A 9 21.67 9.13 33.06
CA ASN A 9 20.74 9.58 34.11
C ASN A 9 21.42 9.15 35.43
N SER A 10 21.42 9.86 36.54
CA SER A 10 20.83 11.11 36.95
C SER A 10 21.57 11.52 38.23
N THR A 11 21.78 12.82 38.39
CA THR A 11 22.10 13.53 39.62
C THR A 11 21.21 13.10 40.78
N GLN A 12 21.80 12.83 41.96
CA GLN A 12 21.51 13.54 43.22
C GLN A 12 22.17 12.82 44.40
N GLN A 13 22.94 13.60 45.13
CA GLN A 13 23.66 13.20 46.33
C GLN A 13 23.28 14.22 47.42
N VAL A 14 23.24 13.73 48.67
CA VAL A 14 23.29 14.46 49.96
C VAL A 14 21.91 14.91 50.51
N PRO A 15 21.64 15.01 51.85
CA PRO A 15 22.45 14.71 53.06
C PRO A 15 21.70 13.92 54.18
N ILE A 16 22.39 13.66 55.32
CA ILE A 16 22.05 14.17 56.69
C ILE A 16 22.32 13.16 57.83
N LEU A 17 23.09 13.65 58.84
CA LEU A 17 23.19 13.30 60.28
C LEU A 17 23.60 11.87 60.67
N GLY A 18 24.48 11.61 61.64
CA GLY A 18 24.98 12.41 62.76
C GLY A 18 25.14 11.43 63.94
N GLY A 19 26.18 11.60 64.76
CA GLY A 19 26.32 10.82 66.00
C GLY A 19 27.76 10.45 66.34
N LYS A 20 28.44 11.34 67.07
CA LYS A 20 29.51 10.95 68.00
C LYS A 20 28.85 10.15 69.11
N GLU A 21 29.46 9.06 69.60
CA GLU A 21 29.56 8.79 71.04
C GLU A 21 30.85 8.02 71.35
N HIS A 22 31.42 8.40 72.48
CA HIS A 22 32.61 7.84 73.13
C HIS A 22 32.26 6.51 73.79
N GLU A 23 33.08 5.48 73.56
CA GLU A 23 33.16 4.33 74.47
C GLU A 23 34.63 4.03 74.78
N ASN A 24 35.01 4.30 76.03
CA ASN A 24 36.02 3.52 76.76
C ASN A 24 35.23 2.51 77.60
N PRO A 25 35.68 1.25 77.71
CA PRO A 25 36.16 0.82 79.02
C PRO A 25 37.35 -0.17 78.84
N THR A 26 38.35 -0.24 79.71
CA THR A 26 38.27 -1.01 80.96
C THR A 26 39.69 -1.09 81.52
N VAL A 27 39.86 -0.61 82.75
CA VAL A 27 40.58 -1.24 83.88
C VAL A 27 41.65 -2.30 83.53
N ILE A 28 42.87 -2.10 84.03
CA ILE A 28 43.57 -2.97 85.00
C ILE A 28 44.86 -2.25 85.45
N ASP A 29 44.93 -1.99 86.75
CA ASP A 29 46.16 -1.67 87.50
C ASP A 29 46.73 -2.98 88.05
N PRO A 30 48.06 -3.17 88.07
CA PRO A 30 48.70 -3.20 89.40
C PRO A 30 50.08 -2.52 89.36
N THR A 31 50.53 -1.83 90.40
CA THR A 31 51.15 -2.48 91.58
C THR A 31 51.54 -1.41 92.60
N LEU A 32 51.11 -1.65 93.84
CA LEU A 32 51.68 -1.29 95.15
C LEU A 32 52.95 -0.43 95.19
N ASN A 33 52.92 0.62 96.02
CA ASN A 33 53.74 0.75 97.23
C ASN A 33 53.32 1.98 98.03
N HIS A 34 52.91 1.80 99.29
CA HIS A 34 53.42 2.56 100.43
C HIS A 34 52.85 2.01 101.74
N GLU A 35 53.65 2.23 102.77
CA GLU A 35 53.88 1.35 103.90
C GLU A 35 53.07 1.78 105.13
N ALA A 36 52.96 0.84 106.07
CA ALA A 36 52.30 0.85 107.37
C ALA A 36 52.16 2.22 108.09
N THR A 37 51.09 2.47 108.84
CA THR A 37 50.93 1.91 110.20
C THR A 37 49.57 2.26 110.83
N ASN A 38 49.06 1.37 111.69
CA ASN A 38 48.21 1.58 112.88
C ASN A 38 46.80 0.95 112.96
N LYS A 39 46.74 -0.11 113.81
CA LYS A 39 45.66 -0.63 114.69
C LYS A 39 44.35 -1.17 114.07
N PRO A 40 44.02 -2.48 114.23
CA PRO A 40 42.73 -2.99 113.78
C PRO A 40 41.62 -2.76 114.83
N LYS A 41 40.62 -1.95 114.46
CA LYS A 41 39.30 -1.93 115.13
C LYS A 41 38.48 -3.10 114.58
N LYS A 42 37.98 -4.00 115.45
CA LYS A 42 37.07 -5.08 115.04
C LYS A 42 35.74 -4.49 114.57
N LYS A 43 35.42 -4.63 113.29
CA LYS A 43 34.10 -4.31 112.71
C LYS A 43 33.27 -5.59 112.69
N VAL A 44 32.13 -5.60 113.36
CA VAL A 44 31.11 -6.65 113.21
C VAL A 44 30.25 -6.27 111.99
N HIS A 45 30.27 -7.10 110.95
CA HIS A 45 29.41 -6.90 109.78
C HIS A 45 28.06 -7.56 110.00
N GLN A 46 27.00 -6.74 110.05
CA GLN A 46 25.62 -7.18 110.00
C GLN A 46 25.20 -7.25 108.54
N PHE A 47 24.77 -8.42 108.07
CA PHE A 47 24.22 -8.59 106.73
C PHE A 47 22.70 -8.70 106.83
N TYR A 48 21.99 -7.85 106.08
CA TYR A 48 20.55 -7.93 105.91
C TYR A 48 20.24 -8.68 104.62
N PHE A 49 19.51 -9.79 104.72
CA PHE A 49 18.90 -10.41 103.54
C PHE A 49 17.67 -9.60 103.16
N VAL A 50 17.81 -8.74 102.16
CA VAL A 50 16.67 -8.06 101.53
C VAL A 50 15.96 -9.09 100.66
N LYS A 51 14.82 -9.58 101.14
CA LYS A 51 13.93 -10.45 100.36
C LYS A 51 13.24 -9.58 99.32
N PHE A 52 13.79 -9.55 98.10
CA PHE A 52 13.11 -8.94 96.97
C PHE A 52 11.83 -9.71 96.70
N TRP A 53 10.69 -9.05 96.91
CA TRP A 53 9.41 -9.58 96.47
C TRP A 53 9.39 -9.57 94.93
N PRO A 54 8.83 -10.59 94.26
CA PRO A 54 8.71 -10.57 92.82
C PRO A 54 7.88 -9.35 92.45
N TYR A 55 8.54 -8.35 91.86
CA TYR A 55 7.88 -7.16 91.36
C TYR A 55 7.04 -7.61 90.17
N LYS A 56 5.74 -7.82 90.41
CA LYS A 56 4.76 -8.03 89.36
C LYS A 56 4.31 -6.64 88.94
N ASP A 57 4.85 -6.11 87.84
CA ASP A 57 4.25 -4.94 87.20
C ASP A 57 2.82 -5.35 86.83
N LEU A 58 1.81 -4.69 87.40
CA LEU A 58 0.38 -5.02 87.15
C LEU A 58 -0.01 -4.87 85.66
N ASP A 59 0.88 -4.30 84.84
CA ASP A 59 0.69 -4.02 83.42
C ASP A 59 1.62 -4.86 82.49
N GLU A 60 2.46 -5.78 83.00
CA GLU A 60 3.31 -6.62 82.12
C GLU A 60 2.47 -7.46 81.16
N GLU A 61 1.39 -8.03 81.66
CA GLU A 61 0.50 -8.91 80.90
C GLU A 61 -0.20 -8.15 79.76
N SER A 62 -0.57 -6.88 80.01
CA SER A 62 -1.13 -5.96 79.00
C SER A 62 -0.08 -5.54 77.96
N LYS A 63 1.17 -5.30 78.37
CA LYS A 63 2.29 -5.00 77.45
C LYS A 63 2.61 -6.21 76.56
N ILE A 64 2.71 -7.41 77.15
CA ILE A 64 2.95 -8.67 76.42
C ILE A 64 1.81 -8.93 75.43
N SER A 65 0.56 -8.74 75.85
CA SER A 65 -0.62 -8.91 74.98
C SER A 65 -0.60 -7.94 73.78
N LYS A 66 -0.27 -6.66 74.00
CA LYS A 66 -0.10 -5.68 72.91
C LYS A 66 1.03 -6.08 71.95
N SER A 67 2.17 -6.53 72.48
CA SER A 67 3.29 -6.99 71.65
C SER A 67 2.93 -8.22 70.82
N GLN A 68 2.21 -9.19 71.40
CA GLN A 68 1.72 -10.37 70.67
C GLN A 68 0.76 -9.98 69.54
N GLN A 69 -0.15 -9.03 69.78
CA GLN A 69 -1.06 -8.52 68.75
C GLN A 69 -0.30 -7.91 67.56
N VAL A 70 0.76 -7.14 67.82
CA VAL A 70 1.59 -6.55 66.76
C VAL A 70 2.33 -7.63 65.97
N VAL A 71 2.85 -8.68 66.63
CA VAL A 71 3.51 -9.80 65.95
C VAL A 71 2.53 -10.53 65.02
N GLU A 72 1.32 -10.81 65.50
CA GLU A 72 0.26 -11.44 64.71
C GLU A 72 -0.11 -10.58 63.47
N GLU A 73 -0.22 -9.25 63.64
CA GLU A 73 -0.53 -8.34 62.54
C GLU A 73 0.59 -8.30 61.48
N VAL A 74 1.86 -8.31 61.93
CA VAL A 74 3.03 -8.37 61.06
C VAL A 74 3.09 -9.70 60.31
N ASP A 75 2.82 -10.83 60.97
CA ASP A 75 2.83 -12.15 60.33
C ASP A 75 1.72 -12.27 59.26
N GLN A 76 0.52 -11.75 59.55
CA GLN A 76 -0.54 -11.66 58.55
C GLN A 76 -0.16 -10.78 57.36
N LYS A 77 0.55 -9.66 57.59
CA LYS A 77 1.08 -8.81 56.50
C LYS A 77 2.16 -9.52 55.70
N LEU A 78 3.04 -10.27 56.35
CA LEU A 78 4.08 -11.07 55.69
C LEU A 78 3.49 -12.11 54.76
N ASN A 79 2.47 -12.85 55.23
CA ASN A 79 1.75 -13.84 54.43
C ASN A 79 1.03 -13.21 53.22
N ARG A 80 0.46 -12.00 53.37
CA ARG A 80 -0.11 -11.24 52.25
C ARG A 80 0.95 -10.82 51.23
N MET A 81 2.09 -10.30 51.69
CA MET A 81 3.19 -9.92 50.79
C MET A 81 3.75 -11.11 50.00
N ASP A 82 3.85 -12.29 50.61
CA ASP A 82 4.27 -13.51 49.91
C ASP A 82 3.27 -13.92 48.81
N GLN A 83 1.96 -13.80 49.07
CA GLN A 83 0.93 -14.04 48.07
C GLN A 83 1.02 -13.02 46.92
N ASP A 84 1.13 -11.73 47.24
CA ASP A 84 1.24 -10.65 46.25
C ASP A 84 2.50 -10.82 45.38
N TYR A 85 3.62 -11.23 45.99
CA TYR A 85 4.85 -11.50 45.26
C TYR A 85 4.69 -12.65 44.24
N LYS A 86 3.98 -13.73 44.62
CA LYS A 86 3.68 -14.84 43.70
C LYS A 86 2.82 -14.37 42.52
N LEU A 87 1.81 -13.54 42.78
CA LEU A 87 0.97 -12.96 41.73
C LEU A 87 1.78 -12.03 40.82
N LEU A 88 2.62 -11.16 41.39
CA LEU A 88 3.50 -10.26 40.64
C LEU A 88 4.41 -11.04 39.69
N LYS A 89 4.96 -12.18 40.14
CA LYS A 89 5.79 -13.05 39.31
C LYS A 89 5.03 -13.62 38.12
N ILE A 90 3.79 -14.05 38.32
CA ILE A 90 2.92 -14.57 37.24
C ILE A 90 2.56 -13.45 36.26
N VAL A 91 2.12 -12.30 36.76
CA VAL A 91 1.77 -11.14 35.93
C VAL A 91 2.95 -10.68 35.09
N LYS A 92 4.16 -10.65 35.68
CA LYS A 92 5.39 -10.31 34.96
C LYS A 92 5.68 -11.30 33.83
N LYS A 93 5.46 -12.60 34.06
CA LYS A 93 5.62 -13.64 33.03
C LYS A 93 4.61 -13.43 31.88
N ILE A 94 3.32 -13.30 32.20
CA ILE A 94 2.25 -13.08 31.22
C ILE A 94 2.53 -11.81 30.41
N SER A 95 3.00 -10.73 31.06
CA SER A 95 3.34 -9.48 30.37
C SER A 95 4.49 -9.64 29.36
N LEU A 96 5.43 -10.55 29.59
CA LEU A 96 6.52 -10.81 28.65
C LEU A 96 6.04 -11.63 27.46
N GLU A 97 5.26 -12.67 27.72
CA GLU A 97 4.65 -13.52 26.68
C GLU A 97 3.76 -12.69 25.74
N LEU A 98 2.88 -11.85 26.31
CA LEU A 98 2.02 -10.93 25.54
C LEU A 98 2.81 -9.97 24.64
N ARG A 99 3.99 -9.49 25.08
CA ARG A 99 4.83 -8.61 24.26
C ARG A 99 5.42 -9.34 23.05
N ILE A 100 5.80 -10.61 23.23
CA ILE A 100 6.31 -11.45 22.16
C ILE A 100 5.21 -11.70 21.14
N GLU A 101 4.04 -12.16 21.60
CA GLU A 101 2.87 -12.40 20.74
C GLU A 101 2.46 -11.12 19.99
N GLN A 102 2.44 -9.97 20.67
CA GLN A 102 2.12 -8.69 20.03
C GLN A 102 3.12 -8.34 18.94
N HIS A 103 4.42 -8.59 19.17
CA HIS A 103 5.45 -8.34 18.16
C HIS A 103 5.30 -9.29 16.96
N GLU A 104 5.00 -10.58 17.19
CA GLU A 104 4.75 -11.54 16.12
C GLU A 104 3.54 -11.12 15.27
N VAL A 105 2.39 -10.84 15.91
CA VAL A 105 1.19 -10.35 15.21
C VAL A 105 1.52 -9.10 14.40
N LYS A 106 2.22 -8.12 14.99
CA LYS A 106 2.62 -6.92 14.27
C LYS A 106 3.48 -7.24 13.05
N SER A 107 4.46 -8.13 13.18
CA SER A 107 5.32 -8.53 12.05
C SER A 107 4.53 -9.22 10.93
N THR A 108 3.51 -10.03 11.27
CA THR A 108 2.64 -10.66 10.26
C THR A 108 1.78 -9.63 9.52
N ILE A 109 1.25 -8.63 10.24
CA ILE A 109 0.49 -7.52 9.64
C ILE A 109 1.38 -6.75 8.66
N GLU A 110 2.58 -6.37 9.08
CA GLU A 110 3.54 -5.65 8.22
C GLU A 110 3.92 -6.48 6.98
N GLY A 111 3.99 -7.81 7.10
CA GLY A 111 4.21 -8.72 5.97
C GLY A 111 3.04 -8.72 4.97
N LEU A 112 1.81 -8.89 5.47
CA LEU A 112 0.60 -8.88 4.65
C LEU A 112 0.37 -7.53 3.96
N GLU A 113 0.67 -6.43 4.63
CA GLU A 113 0.58 -5.08 4.03
C GLU A 113 1.54 -4.93 2.84
N LYS A 114 2.76 -5.47 2.95
CA LYS A 114 3.74 -5.46 1.84
C LYS A 114 3.31 -6.29 0.65
N GLU A 115 2.55 -7.37 0.87
CA GLU A 115 1.98 -8.19 -0.22
C GLU A 115 0.72 -7.55 -0.82
N LEU A 116 -0.07 -6.84 -0.02
CA LEU A 116 -1.31 -6.19 -0.46
C LEU A 116 -1.07 -5.01 -1.41
N ILE A 117 -0.01 -4.21 -1.16
CA ILE A 117 0.35 -3.05 -1.99
C ILE A 117 0.55 -3.42 -3.48
N PRO A 118 1.45 -4.35 -3.85
CA PRO A 118 1.68 -4.70 -5.25
C PRO A 118 0.46 -5.36 -5.88
N MET A 119 -0.32 -6.15 -5.13
CA MET A 119 -1.56 -6.73 -5.64
C MET A 119 -2.58 -5.65 -6.02
N LYS A 120 -2.69 -4.60 -5.20
CA LYS A 120 -3.57 -3.46 -5.49
C LYS A 120 -3.11 -2.68 -6.74
N GLU A 121 -1.81 -2.51 -6.90
CA GLU A 121 -1.22 -1.88 -8.09
C GLU A 121 -1.46 -2.72 -9.35
N GLU A 122 -1.27 -4.04 -9.28
CA GLU A 122 -1.53 -4.96 -10.39
C GLU A 122 -2.99 -4.91 -10.83
N VAL A 123 -3.93 -4.90 -9.87
CA VAL A 123 -5.36 -4.73 -10.15
C VAL A 123 -5.64 -3.42 -10.89
N PHE A 124 -4.98 -2.32 -10.52
CA PHE A 124 -5.14 -1.04 -11.21
C PHE A 124 -4.62 -1.12 -12.66
N VAL A 125 -3.47 -1.76 -12.88
CA VAL A 125 -2.92 -2.00 -14.23
C VAL A 125 -3.90 -2.80 -15.09
N TYR A 126 -4.50 -3.87 -14.56
CA TYR A 126 -5.50 -4.65 -15.30
C TYR A 126 -6.75 -3.83 -15.65
N TYR A 127 -7.21 -2.96 -14.75
CA TYR A 127 -8.35 -2.08 -15.05
C TYR A 127 -8.04 -1.11 -16.19
N ASP A 128 -6.85 -0.53 -16.22
CA ASP A 128 -6.44 0.39 -17.28
C ASP A 128 -6.22 -0.32 -18.61
N GLN A 129 -5.58 -1.50 -18.61
CA GLN A 129 -5.47 -2.36 -19.79
C GLN A 129 -6.85 -2.71 -20.36
N ARG A 130 -7.78 -3.13 -19.50
CA ARG A 130 -9.15 -3.45 -19.92
C ARG A 130 -9.85 -2.25 -20.53
N ARG A 131 -9.66 -1.05 -19.97
CA ARG A 131 -10.23 0.19 -20.50
C ARG A 131 -9.70 0.47 -21.91
N GLU A 132 -8.41 0.30 -22.13
CA GLU A 132 -7.80 0.57 -23.42
C GLU A 132 -8.22 -0.46 -24.48
N MET A 133 -8.24 -1.74 -24.11
CA MET A 133 -8.77 -2.81 -24.97
C MET A 133 -10.24 -2.57 -25.35
N LEU A 134 -11.05 -2.00 -24.45
CA LEU A 134 -12.43 -1.65 -24.74
C LEU A 134 -12.54 -0.54 -25.79
N LYS A 135 -11.75 0.53 -25.67
CA LYS A 135 -11.70 1.60 -26.67
C LYS A 135 -11.27 1.08 -28.04
N GLN A 136 -10.23 0.25 -28.08
CA GLN A 136 -9.75 -0.35 -29.33
C GLN A 136 -10.83 -1.22 -29.98
N LYS A 137 -11.55 -2.01 -29.17
CA LYS A 137 -12.68 -2.82 -29.64
C LYS A 137 -13.78 -1.94 -30.23
N GLU A 138 -14.17 -0.87 -29.55
CA GLU A 138 -15.21 0.04 -30.02
C GLU A 138 -14.81 0.74 -31.34
N ALA A 139 -13.56 1.20 -31.44
CA ALA A 139 -13.02 1.78 -32.66
C ALA A 139 -13.00 0.77 -33.82
N ALA A 140 -12.55 -0.46 -33.58
CA ALA A 140 -12.55 -1.52 -34.59
C ALA A 140 -13.97 -1.88 -35.04
N GLN A 141 -14.93 -1.95 -34.11
CA GLN A 141 -16.34 -2.19 -34.44
C GLN A 141 -16.93 -1.07 -35.28
N TYR A 142 -16.60 0.19 -34.98
CA TYR A 142 -17.01 1.33 -35.79
C TYR A 142 -16.43 1.24 -37.21
N CYS A 143 -15.13 1.00 -37.35
CA CYS A 143 -14.48 0.85 -38.65
C CYS A 143 -15.09 -0.29 -39.50
N ILE A 144 -15.30 -1.46 -38.90
CA ILE A 144 -15.94 -2.61 -39.58
C ILE A 144 -17.35 -2.24 -40.05
N SER A 145 -18.13 -1.55 -39.20
CA SER A 145 -19.48 -1.14 -39.55
C SER A 145 -19.48 -0.16 -40.72
N LYS A 146 -18.53 0.78 -40.74
CA LYS A 146 -18.39 1.74 -41.83
C LYS A 146 -17.98 1.06 -43.15
N LEU A 147 -17.02 0.14 -43.10
CA LEU A 147 -16.61 -0.65 -44.28
C LEU A 147 -17.75 -1.48 -44.85
N ARG A 148 -18.57 -2.10 -43.99
CA ARG A 148 -19.75 -2.85 -44.43
C ARG A 148 -20.77 -1.95 -45.11
N GLN A 149 -21.02 -0.77 -44.55
CA GLN A 149 -21.92 0.20 -45.15
C GLN A 149 -21.44 0.60 -46.55
N THR A 150 -20.16 0.99 -46.69
CA THR A 150 -19.60 1.40 -47.99
C THR A 150 -19.61 0.26 -49.00
N PHE A 151 -19.40 -0.98 -48.55
CA PHE A 151 -19.46 -2.15 -49.42
C PHE A 151 -20.88 -2.41 -49.95
N VAL A 152 -21.89 -2.30 -49.09
CA VAL A 152 -23.30 -2.42 -49.50
C VAL A 152 -23.67 -1.32 -50.49
N GLU A 153 -23.28 -0.07 -50.22
CA GLU A 153 -23.50 1.06 -51.11
C GLU A 153 -22.83 0.85 -52.47
N MET A 154 -21.56 0.40 -52.48
CA MET A 154 -20.82 0.13 -53.72
C MET A 154 -21.41 -1.04 -54.53
N ASN A 155 -21.83 -2.11 -53.87
CA ASN A 155 -22.48 -3.23 -54.54
C ASN A 155 -23.82 -2.81 -55.14
N GLY A 156 -24.60 -1.98 -54.46
CA GLY A 156 -25.83 -1.42 -55.02
C GLY A 156 -25.58 -0.64 -56.31
N MET A 157 -24.56 0.23 -56.32
CA MET A 157 -24.15 0.96 -57.53
C MET A 157 -23.69 0.02 -58.67
N TYR A 158 -23.02 -1.08 -58.34
CA TYR A 158 -22.59 -2.08 -59.31
C TYR A 158 -23.79 -2.83 -59.92
N ASP A 159 -24.75 -3.24 -59.11
CA ASP A 159 -25.97 -3.91 -59.58
C ASP A 159 -26.79 -3.01 -60.51
N GLU A 160 -26.89 -1.72 -60.18
CA GLU A 160 -27.48 -0.69 -61.06
C GLU A 160 -26.76 -0.61 -62.40
N TYR A 161 -25.42 -0.56 -62.39
CA TYR A 161 -24.61 -0.55 -63.61
C TYR A 161 -24.82 -1.80 -64.48
N VAL A 162 -24.83 -2.98 -63.86
CA VAL A 162 -25.06 -4.25 -64.57
C VAL A 162 -26.45 -4.28 -65.20
N SER A 163 -27.47 -3.81 -64.47
CA SER A 163 -28.84 -3.69 -64.96
C SER A 163 -28.93 -2.75 -66.17
N LEU A 164 -28.30 -1.57 -66.09
CA LEU A 164 -28.23 -0.60 -67.20
C LEU A 164 -27.57 -1.21 -68.45
N LEU A 165 -26.45 -1.91 -68.27
CA LEU A 165 -25.74 -2.55 -69.36
C LEU A 165 -26.55 -3.68 -70.00
N SER A 166 -27.29 -4.46 -69.18
CA SER A 166 -28.19 -5.50 -69.67
C SER A 166 -29.31 -4.90 -70.52
N ASN A 167 -29.95 -3.82 -70.03
CA ASN A 167 -30.98 -3.09 -70.78
C ASN A 167 -30.45 -2.58 -72.12
N ALA A 168 -29.30 -1.91 -72.13
CA ALA A 168 -28.68 -1.43 -73.37
C ALA A 168 -28.38 -2.56 -74.37
N LYS A 169 -27.91 -3.72 -73.88
CA LYS A 169 -27.69 -4.93 -74.69
C LYS A 169 -28.99 -5.49 -75.29
N GLU A 170 -30.08 -5.49 -74.53
CA GLU A 170 -31.38 -5.94 -75.02
C GLU A 170 -31.95 -4.99 -76.09
N LEU A 171 -31.89 -3.68 -75.87
CA LEU A 171 -32.31 -2.69 -76.87
C LEU A 171 -31.51 -2.82 -78.17
N ALA A 172 -30.19 -3.05 -78.05
CA ALA A 172 -29.32 -3.29 -79.20
C ALA A 172 -29.70 -4.59 -79.95
N ARG A 173 -30.01 -5.68 -79.23
CA ARG A 173 -30.49 -6.94 -79.84
C ARG A 173 -31.82 -6.74 -80.58
N ASN A 174 -32.71 -5.93 -80.01
CA ASN A 174 -34.02 -5.61 -80.59
C ASN A 174 -33.92 -4.56 -81.71
N LYS A 175 -32.72 -3.99 -81.97
CA LYS A 175 -32.46 -2.92 -82.94
C LYS A 175 -33.31 -1.66 -82.70
N ASP A 176 -33.73 -1.42 -81.46
CA ASP A 176 -34.46 -0.20 -81.10
C ASP A 176 -33.48 0.96 -80.88
N VAL A 177 -33.06 1.56 -81.99
CA VAL A 177 -32.08 2.65 -82.01
C VAL A 177 -32.62 3.91 -81.30
N ALA A 178 -33.93 4.16 -81.38
CA ALA A 178 -34.55 5.33 -80.76
C ALA A 178 -34.55 5.22 -79.23
N ALA A 179 -34.93 4.06 -78.69
CA ALA A 179 -34.88 3.82 -77.24
C ALA A 179 -33.44 3.81 -76.71
N LEU A 180 -32.49 3.24 -77.46
CA LEU A 180 -31.08 3.23 -77.08
C LEU A 180 -30.50 4.65 -77.04
N TRP A 181 -30.83 5.50 -78.02
CA TRP A 181 -30.42 6.90 -78.02
C TRP A 181 -30.97 7.65 -76.81
N LYS A 182 -32.26 7.44 -76.48
CA LYS A 182 -32.90 8.06 -75.32
C LYS A 182 -32.24 7.63 -74.01
N LEU A 183 -31.94 6.34 -73.85
CA LEU A 183 -31.26 5.80 -72.67
C LEU A 183 -29.86 6.41 -72.52
N SER A 184 -29.09 6.46 -73.60
CA SER A 184 -27.75 7.07 -73.60
C SER A 184 -27.81 8.56 -73.25
N HIS A 185 -28.73 9.31 -73.86
CA HIS A 185 -28.85 10.74 -73.63
C HIS A 185 -29.23 11.02 -72.16
N GLN A 186 -30.20 10.27 -71.61
CA GLN A 186 -30.60 10.40 -70.21
C GLN A 186 -29.43 10.15 -69.24
N GLN A 187 -28.64 9.10 -69.45
CA GLN A 187 -27.50 8.77 -68.58
C GLN A 187 -26.42 9.86 -68.62
N VAL A 188 -26.16 10.45 -69.79
CA VAL A 188 -25.22 11.56 -69.93
C VAL A 188 -25.73 12.80 -69.19
N GLU A 189 -27.01 13.15 -69.32
CA GLU A 189 -27.59 14.30 -68.61
C GLU A 189 -27.56 14.11 -67.09
N GLU A 190 -27.90 12.90 -66.59
CA GLU A 190 -27.81 12.56 -65.17
C GLU A 190 -26.37 12.67 -64.65
N PHE A 191 -25.39 12.18 -65.41
CA PHE A 191 -23.98 12.31 -65.07
C PHE A 191 -23.53 13.77 -65.07
N MET A 192 -23.86 14.54 -66.11
CA MET A 192 -23.46 15.94 -66.26
C MET A 192 -24.09 16.82 -65.19
N SER A 193 -25.31 16.51 -64.74
CA SER A 193 -25.97 17.18 -63.61
C SER A 193 -25.15 17.00 -62.32
N LYS A 194 -24.72 15.76 -62.02
CA LYS A 194 -23.89 15.45 -60.86
C LYS A 194 -22.49 16.06 -60.98
N TRP A 195 -21.89 16.02 -62.17
CA TRP A 195 -20.55 16.53 -62.45
C TRP A 195 -20.44 18.05 -62.29
N ASN A 196 -21.44 18.78 -62.79
CA ASN A 196 -21.46 20.24 -62.79
C ASN A 196 -22.13 20.83 -61.53
N HIS A 197 -22.55 19.99 -60.57
CA HIS A 197 -23.24 20.47 -59.38
C HIS A 197 -22.29 21.34 -58.51
N PRO A 198 -22.59 22.63 -58.30
CA PRO A 198 -21.64 23.59 -57.72
C PRO A 198 -21.27 23.28 -56.25
N TYR A 199 -22.14 22.57 -55.53
CA TYR A 199 -21.95 22.25 -54.11
C TYR A 199 -21.46 20.82 -53.84
N VAL A 200 -21.30 19.97 -54.87
CA VAL A 200 -20.94 18.55 -54.70
C VAL A 200 -19.59 18.29 -55.34
N LYS A 201 -18.53 18.82 -54.71
CA LYS A 201 -17.14 18.54 -55.12
C LYS A 201 -16.75 17.07 -54.88
N THR A 202 -17.39 16.43 -53.91
CA THR A 202 -17.18 15.03 -53.52
C THR A 202 -17.44 14.05 -54.66
N PHE A 203 -18.41 14.31 -55.55
CA PHE A 203 -18.66 13.44 -56.71
C PHE A 203 -17.46 13.41 -57.67
N ARG A 204 -16.89 14.58 -58.00
CA ARG A 204 -15.71 14.67 -58.88
C ARG A 204 -14.48 14.03 -58.23
N THR A 205 -14.23 14.32 -56.96
CA THR A 205 -13.11 13.74 -56.21
C THR A 205 -13.25 12.22 -56.09
N ASN A 206 -14.44 11.71 -55.76
CA ASN A 206 -14.67 10.26 -55.67
C ASN A 206 -14.57 9.58 -57.04
N TYR A 207 -15.05 10.22 -58.12
CA TYR A 207 -14.94 9.69 -59.47
C TYR A 207 -13.48 9.61 -59.91
N GLU A 208 -12.71 10.69 -59.75
CA GLU A 208 -11.27 10.71 -59.99
C GLU A 208 -10.57 9.61 -59.20
N PHE A 209 -10.87 9.51 -57.90
CA PHE A 209 -10.30 8.48 -57.05
C PHE A 209 -10.66 7.04 -57.51
N SER A 210 -11.90 6.81 -57.93
CA SER A 210 -12.37 5.48 -58.35
C SER A 210 -11.75 5.00 -59.66
N ILE A 211 -11.36 5.93 -60.55
CA ILE A 211 -10.70 5.58 -61.82
C ILE A 211 -9.18 5.40 -61.67
N LEU A 212 -8.56 5.94 -60.62
CA LEU A 212 -7.10 5.86 -60.40
C LEU A 212 -6.53 4.44 -60.48
N PRO A 213 -7.11 3.41 -59.81
CA PRO A 213 -6.58 2.05 -59.92
C PRO A 213 -6.60 1.55 -61.36
N SER A 214 -7.69 1.80 -62.09
CA SER A 214 -7.83 1.40 -63.49
C SER A 214 -6.91 2.18 -64.42
N LEU A 215 -6.60 3.44 -64.12
CA LEU A 215 -5.63 4.24 -64.85
C LEU A 215 -4.20 3.73 -64.59
N SER A 216 -3.86 3.47 -63.34
CA SER A 216 -2.57 2.93 -62.91
C SER A 216 -2.30 1.55 -63.55
N ASP A 217 -3.27 0.64 -63.55
CA ASP A 217 -3.16 -0.69 -64.21
C ASP A 217 -2.88 -0.59 -65.71
N ARG A 218 -3.36 0.49 -66.36
CA ARG A 218 -3.14 0.78 -67.78
C ARG A 218 -1.92 1.68 -68.03
N TRP A 219 -1.14 2.01 -66.99
CA TRP A 219 0.01 2.90 -67.05
C TRP A 219 -0.35 4.30 -67.56
N LEU A 220 -1.51 4.82 -67.15
CA LEU A 220 -2.01 6.14 -67.51
C LEU A 220 -1.92 7.09 -66.30
N SER A 221 -1.50 8.33 -66.54
CA SER A 221 -1.54 9.42 -65.57
C SER A 221 -2.99 9.81 -65.23
N ASN A 222 -3.17 10.66 -64.21
CA ASN A 222 -4.50 11.21 -63.85
C ASN A 222 -5.15 11.98 -65.01
N GLU A 223 -4.36 12.48 -65.97
CA GLU A 223 -4.85 13.11 -67.19
C GLU A 223 -5.09 12.13 -68.36
N GLY A 224 -4.85 10.82 -68.15
CA GLY A 224 -5.03 9.78 -69.16
C GLY A 224 -3.87 9.63 -70.15
N ARG A 225 -2.68 10.15 -69.85
CA ARG A 225 -1.49 10.05 -70.72
C ARG A 225 -0.62 8.86 -70.30
N ILE A 226 -0.01 8.14 -71.25
CA ILE A 226 0.87 7.00 -70.93
C ILE A 226 2.09 7.50 -70.14
N VAL A 227 2.31 6.92 -68.96
CA VAL A 227 3.49 7.17 -68.12
C VAL A 227 4.43 5.99 -68.29
N PHE A 228 5.61 6.24 -68.86
CA PHE A 228 6.71 5.28 -68.81
C PHE A 228 7.40 5.43 -67.44
N GLY A 229 7.53 4.31 -66.74
CA GLY A 229 7.80 4.24 -65.30
C GLY A 229 9.08 4.92 -64.85
N ASP A 230 8.94 5.76 -63.83
CA ASP A 230 9.96 6.02 -62.81
C ASP A 230 9.34 6.66 -61.55
N ASP A 231 8.13 6.24 -61.15
CA ASP A 231 7.43 6.85 -60.00
C ASP A 231 6.73 5.84 -59.08
N ASP A 232 7.45 4.80 -58.67
CA ASP A 232 7.05 3.87 -57.60
C ASP A 232 6.90 4.55 -56.21
N ARG A 233 7.18 5.86 -56.11
CA ARG A 233 7.14 6.63 -54.87
C ARG A 233 5.73 7.10 -54.49
N GLU A 234 4.86 7.34 -55.45
CA GLU A 234 3.54 7.93 -55.18
C GLU A 234 2.53 6.89 -54.68
N THR A 235 2.60 5.66 -55.18
CA THR A 235 1.76 4.54 -54.73
C THR A 235 2.06 4.09 -53.30
N LEU A 236 3.34 4.14 -52.89
CA LEU A 236 3.75 3.81 -51.51
C LEU A 236 3.33 4.88 -50.50
N ARG A 237 3.39 6.16 -50.87
CA ARG A 237 2.88 7.29 -50.07
C ARG A 237 1.38 7.15 -49.78
N TYR A 238 0.62 6.67 -50.76
CA TYR A 238 -0.82 6.49 -50.63
C TYR A 238 -1.20 5.40 -49.61
N ILE A 239 -0.40 4.33 -49.51
CA ILE A 239 -0.63 3.27 -48.51
C ILE A 239 -0.26 3.76 -47.09
N GLU A 240 0.81 4.56 -46.96
CA GLU A 240 1.19 5.16 -45.68
C GLU A 240 0.17 6.18 -45.16
N ASP A 241 -0.43 7.00 -46.03
CA ASP A 241 -1.43 7.99 -45.64
C ASP A 241 -2.76 7.37 -45.18
N ILE A 242 -3.16 6.21 -45.73
CA ILE A 242 -4.33 5.46 -45.23
C ILE A 242 -4.06 4.89 -43.84
N CYS A 243 -2.83 4.46 -43.57
CA CYS A 243 -2.45 3.86 -42.29
C CYS A 243 -2.07 4.88 -41.21
N SER A 244 -1.82 6.14 -41.57
CA SER A 244 -1.34 7.19 -40.65
C SER A 244 -2.42 8.11 -40.08
N ILE A 245 -3.70 7.89 -40.41
CA ILE A 245 -4.81 8.60 -39.76
C ILE A 245 -5.17 7.84 -38.46
N ASN A 246 -4.40 8.09 -37.40
CA ASN A 246 -4.75 7.83 -36.01
C ASN A 246 -4.31 9.02 -35.15
#